data_AF-A0A927Y282-F1
#
_entry.id   AF-A0A927Y282-F1
#
_cell.length_a   1.000
_cell.length_b   1.000
_cell.length_c   1.000
_cell.angle_alpha   90.00
_cell.angle_beta   90.00
_cell.angle_gamma   90.00
#
_symmetry.space_group_name_H-M   'P 1'
#
loop_
_entity.id
_entity.type
_entity.pdbx_description
1 polymer ?
#
loop_
_entity_poly.entity_id
_entity_poly.type
_entity_poly.pdbx_seq_one_letter_code
_entity_poly.pdbx_strand_id
1 'polypeptide(L)'
;MKKKIIIISIILLVIILIIVGIVLYKNFDKTDYDRVYISSFDIDGRLAEYKFKPGVDTTETCKIKFKLKENLKDNIRISLYKIEDGRELNVKLNENLETAELQNINELELKLVVYIEKSYELLDKDYIDIGYLSINNAN
;
A
#
# COMPACT_ATOMS: atom_id res chain seq x y z
N MET A 1 24.82 -24.09 -36.33
CA MET A 1 24.78 -22.64 -36.05
C MET A 1 23.36 -22.06 -36.11
N LYS A 2 22.60 -22.27 -37.19
CA LYS A 2 21.22 -21.72 -37.35
C LYS A 2 20.26 -22.02 -36.19
N LYS A 3 20.19 -23.26 -35.68
CA LYS A 3 19.31 -23.64 -34.54
C LYS A 3 19.64 -22.91 -33.22
N LYS A 4 20.93 -22.67 -32.93
CA LYS A 4 21.36 -21.94 -31.72
C LYS A 4 20.98 -20.46 -31.80
N ILE A 5 21.11 -19.85 -32.98
CA ILE A 5 20.74 -18.44 -33.21
C ILE A 5 19.22 -18.25 -33.07
N ILE A 6 18.42 -19.19 -33.59
CA ILE A 6 16.96 -19.16 -33.45
C ILE A 6 16.54 -19.25 -31.98
N ILE A 7 17.14 -20.16 -31.20
CA ILE A 7 16.84 -20.30 -29.76
C ILE A 7 17.17 -19.01 -29.00
N ILE A 8 18.33 -18.40 -29.26
CA ILE A 8 18.73 -17.14 -28.62
C ILE A 8 17.74 -16.01 -28.97
N SER A 9 17.31 -15.95 -30.24
CA SER A 9 16.36 -14.93 -30.69
C SER A 9 14.98 -15.10 -30.03
N ILE A 10 14.53 -16.33 -29.79
CA ILE A 10 13.27 -16.61 -29.08
C ILE A 10 13.38 -16.19 -27.61
N ILE A 11 14.48 -16.51 -26.94
CA ILE A 11 14.71 -16.12 -25.54
C ILE A 11 14.71 -14.59 -25.40
N LEU A 12 15.38 -13.89 -26.32
CA LEU A 12 15.41 -12.43 -26.32
C LEU A 12 14.00 -11.83 -26.50
N LEU A 13 13.18 -12.41 -27.38
CA LEU A 13 11.80 -11.98 -27.60
C LEU A 13 10.95 -12.14 -26.33
N VAL A 14 11.10 -13.27 -25.62
CA VAL A 14 10.38 -13.54 -24.36
C VAL A 14 10.75 -12.52 -23.28
N ILE A 15 12.04 -12.17 -23.16
CA ILE A 15 12.49 -11.17 -22.18
C ILE A 15 11.88 -9.80 -22.49
N ILE A 16 11.84 -9.39 -23.77
CA ILE A 16 11.22 -8.12 -24.18
C ILE A 16 9.72 -8.09 -23.83
N LEU A 17 9.00 -9.19 -24.08
CA LEU A 17 7.57 -9.30 -23.75
C LEU A 17 7.32 -9.18 -22.24
N ILE A 18 8.18 -9.77 -21.41
CA ILE A 18 8.08 -9.65 -19.94
C ILE A 18 8.31 -8.19 -19.51
N ILE A 19 9.32 -7.52 -20.05
CA ILE A 19 9.61 -6.11 -19.73
C ILE A 19 8.44 -5.21 -20.11
N VAL A 20 7.89 -5.38 -21.32
CA VAL A 20 6.72 -4.61 -21.78
C VAL A 20 5.51 -4.89 -20.89
N GLY A 21 5.28 -6.15 -20.51
CA GLY A 21 4.22 -6.52 -19.57
C GLY A 21 4.35 -5.81 -18.22
N ILE A 22 5.55 -5.73 -17.66
CA ILE A 22 5.83 -5.02 -16.40
C ILE A 22 5.58 -3.52 -16.55
N VAL A 23 6.02 -2.90 -17.65
CA VAL A 23 5.83 -1.46 -17.90
C VAL A 23 4.35 -1.12 -18.05
N LEU A 24 3.61 -1.92 -18.82
CA LEU A 24 2.17 -1.76 -18.97
C LEU A 24 1.45 -1.94 -17.63
N TYR A 25 1.78 -3.00 -16.87
CA TYR A 25 1.20 -3.25 -15.56
C TYR A 25 1.38 -2.07 -14.59
N LYS A 26 2.58 -1.47 -14.56
CA LYS A 26 2.84 -0.26 -13.75
C LYS A 26 2.00 0.94 -14.18
N ASN A 27 1.71 1.10 -15.47
CA ASN A 27 0.88 2.18 -15.99
C ASN A 27 -0.64 1.94 -15.81
N PHE A 28 -1.06 0.72 -15.47
CA PHE A 28 -2.47 0.39 -15.21
C PHE A 28 -2.93 0.64 -13.78
N ASP A 29 -2.01 0.86 -12.82
CA ASP A 29 -2.38 1.22 -11.45
C ASP A 29 -2.92 2.66 -11.41
N LYS A 30 -4.23 2.81 -11.64
CA LYS A 30 -4.98 4.08 -11.60
C LYS A 30 -5.48 4.42 -10.19
N THR A 31 -4.96 3.76 -9.16
CA THR A 31 -5.35 4.08 -7.78
C THR A 31 -4.94 5.50 -7.47
N ASP A 32 -5.89 6.31 -7.01
CA ASP A 32 -5.58 7.64 -6.48
C ASP A 32 -5.00 7.46 -5.08
N TYR A 33 -3.81 8.02 -4.86
CA TYR A 33 -3.07 7.84 -3.60
C TYR A 33 -2.96 9.17 -2.87
N ASP A 34 -3.44 9.18 -1.63
CA ASP A 34 -3.19 10.25 -0.68
C ASP A 34 -1.83 10.07 -0.02
N ARG A 35 -1.04 11.14 0.03
CA ARG A 35 0.27 11.11 0.68
C ARG A 35 0.15 11.50 2.14
N VAL A 36 0.58 10.60 3.02
CA VAL A 36 0.72 10.86 4.45
C VAL A 36 2.19 11.02 4.80
N TYR A 37 2.59 12.23 5.17
CA TYR A 37 3.96 12.50 5.63
C TYR A 37 4.16 11.95 7.04
N ILE A 38 5.30 11.30 7.24
CA ILE A 38 5.70 10.78 8.55
C ILE A 38 6.42 11.91 9.27
N SER A 39 5.67 12.79 9.91
CA SER A 39 6.24 13.81 10.79
C SER A 39 6.48 13.19 12.17
N SER A 40 7.73 13.17 12.65
CA SER A 40 8.14 12.58 13.94
C SER A 40 7.31 13.11 15.11
N PHE A 41 6.19 12.45 15.40
CA PHE A 41 5.39 12.72 16.59
C PHE A 41 5.80 11.72 17.65
N ASP A 42 7.00 11.89 18.20
CA ASP A 42 7.63 10.89 19.07
C ASP A 42 6.92 10.81 20.43
N ILE A 43 5.84 10.04 20.48
CA ILE A 43 5.18 9.58 21.70
C ILE A 43 5.19 8.06 21.65
N ASP A 44 5.96 7.43 22.55
CA ASP A 44 6.01 5.99 22.76
C ASP A 44 6.33 5.16 21.49
N GLY A 45 7.22 5.66 20.62
CA GLY A 45 7.67 4.95 19.41
C GLY A 45 6.67 4.97 18.25
N ARG A 46 5.58 5.74 18.38
CA ARG A 46 4.70 6.10 17.26
C ARG A 46 5.35 7.25 16.51
N LEU A 47 5.50 7.10 15.20
CA LEU A 47 6.08 8.12 14.34
C LEU A 47 5.01 9.03 13.76
N ALA A 48 3.84 8.51 13.42
CA ALA A 48 2.75 9.27 12.86
C ALA A 48 1.41 8.58 13.11
N GLU A 49 0.36 9.39 13.27
CA GLU A 49 -1.02 8.95 13.29
C GLU A 49 -1.81 9.71 12.22
N TYR A 50 -2.57 8.99 11.41
CA TYR A 50 -3.41 9.58 10.39
C TYR A 50 -4.82 9.01 10.49
N LYS A 51 -5.78 9.88 10.81
CA LYS A 51 -7.20 9.56 10.81
C LYS A 51 -7.80 9.95 9.47
N PHE A 52 -8.59 9.05 8.90
CA PHE A 52 -9.24 9.27 7.61
C PHE A 52 -10.54 8.50 7.51
N LYS A 53 -11.38 8.93 6.58
CA LYS A 53 -12.56 8.19 6.14
C LYS A 53 -12.33 7.81 4.68
N PRO A 54 -12.43 6.53 4.31
CA PRO A 54 -12.35 6.14 2.90
C PRO A 54 -13.39 6.94 2.10
N GLY A 55 -12.94 7.70 1.10
CA GLY A 55 -13.82 8.51 0.22
C GLY A 55 -14.60 7.68 -0.80
N VAL A 56 -14.88 6.41 -0.49
CA VAL A 56 -15.60 5.46 -1.33
C VAL A 56 -16.96 5.22 -0.70
N ASP A 57 -18.00 5.67 -1.40
CA ASP A 57 -19.40 5.55 -0.99
C ASP A 57 -19.91 4.15 -1.35
N THR A 58 -19.51 3.13 -0.58
CA THR A 58 -19.97 1.76 -0.82
C THR A 58 -20.38 1.05 0.46
N THR A 59 -21.57 0.44 0.40
CA THR A 59 -22.09 -0.53 1.38
C THR A 59 -21.37 -1.88 1.31
N GLU A 60 -20.31 -2.00 0.51
CA GLU A 60 -19.68 -3.28 0.14
C GLU A 60 -18.25 -3.42 0.70
N THR A 61 -17.31 -3.91 -0.12
CA THR A 61 -15.92 -4.16 0.27
C THR A 61 -15.00 -3.10 -0.31
N CYS A 62 -14.16 -2.53 0.54
CA CYS A 62 -13.09 -1.62 0.16
C CYS A 62 -11.73 -2.27 0.41
N LYS A 63 -10.84 -2.14 -0.56
CA LYS A 63 -9.43 -2.46 -0.43
C LYS A 63 -8.65 -1.18 -0.17
N ILE A 64 -7.97 -1.15 0.96
CA ILE A 64 -6.99 -0.10 1.26
C ILE A 64 -5.63 -0.63 0.85
N LYS A 65 -4.91 0.15 0.06
CA LYS A 65 -3.56 -0.17 -0.42
C LYS A 65 -2.58 0.84 0.14
N PHE A 66 -1.48 0.34 0.69
CA PHE A 66 -0.37 1.11 1.21
C PHE A 66 0.82 0.92 0.29
N LYS A 67 1.49 2.02 -0.04
CA LYS A 67 2.74 1.99 -0.78
C LYS A 67 3.81 2.68 0.05
N LEU A 68 4.70 1.85 0.57
CA LEU A 68 5.88 2.27 1.32
C LEU A 68 7.09 2.32 0.38
N LYS A 69 7.97 3.28 0.61
CA LYS A 69 9.29 3.27 -0.03
C LYS A 69 10.10 2.08 0.49
N GLU A 70 10.95 1.49 -0.35
CA GLU A 70 11.76 0.32 0.02
C GLU A 70 12.63 0.56 1.26
N ASN A 71 13.21 1.75 1.40
CA ASN A 71 13.99 2.13 2.58
C ASN A 71 13.16 2.24 3.87
N LEU A 72 11.84 2.32 3.79
CA LEU A 72 10.95 2.38 4.96
C LEU A 72 10.47 0.98 5.37
N LYS A 73 10.30 0.05 4.41
CA LYS A 73 9.73 -1.29 4.66
C LYS A 73 10.43 -2.07 5.78
N ASP A 74 11.74 -1.94 5.91
CA ASP A 74 12.53 -2.66 6.92
C ASP A 74 12.70 -1.92 8.25
N ASN A 75 12.21 -0.68 8.31
CA ASN A 75 12.49 0.29 9.37
C ASN A 75 11.25 0.77 10.12
N ILE A 76 10.08 0.71 9.46
CA ILE A 76 8.81 1.07 10.06
C ILE A 76 7.83 -0.09 10.01
N ARG A 77 6.93 -0.11 11.00
CA ARG A 77 5.74 -0.96 10.98
C ARG A 77 4.52 -0.09 10.88
N ILE A 78 3.51 -0.56 10.16
CA ILE A 78 2.21 0.09 10.14
C ILE A 78 1.15 -0.77 10.78
N SER A 79 0.17 -0.13 11.40
CA SER A 79 -1.05 -0.78 11.86
C SER A 79 -2.24 0.07 11.48
N LEU A 80 -3.27 -0.59 10.98
CA LEU A 80 -4.53 0.02 10.65
C LEU A 80 -5.54 -0.30 11.76
N TYR A 81 -6.31 0.69 12.17
CA TYR A 81 -7.37 0.55 13.14
C TYR A 81 -8.67 1.09 12.60
N LYS A 82 -9.77 0.45 12.99
CA LYS A 82 -11.14 0.93 12.83
C LYS A 82 -11.56 1.58 14.13
N ILE A 83 -12.14 2.78 14.05
CA ILE A 83 -12.66 3.50 15.21
C ILE A 83 -14.18 3.24 15.30
N GLU A 84 -14.60 2.49 16.32
CA GLU A 84 -16.01 2.22 16.62
C GLU A 84 -16.32 2.58 18.06
N ASP A 85 -17.35 3.39 18.29
CA ASP A 85 -17.78 3.82 19.63
C ASP A 85 -16.63 4.36 20.50
N GLY A 86 -15.68 5.08 19.87
CA GLY A 86 -14.49 5.62 20.53
C GLY A 86 -13.40 4.61 20.87
N ARG A 87 -13.50 3.36 20.40
CA ARG A 87 -12.50 2.29 20.59
C ARG A 87 -11.70 2.04 19.32
N GLU A 88 -10.41 1.76 19.48
CA GLU A 88 -9.53 1.36 18.38
C GLU A 88 -9.55 -0.17 18.22
N LEU A 89 -10.08 -0.65 17.08
CA LEU A 89 -10.10 -2.07 16.73
C LEU A 89 -9.07 -2.35 15.65
N ASN A 90 -8.12 -3.25 15.92
CA ASN A 90 -7.06 -3.55 14.97
C ASN A 90 -7.60 -4.23 13.70
N VAL A 91 -7.19 -3.72 12.54
CA VAL A 91 -7.43 -4.32 11.24
C VAL A 91 -6.17 -5.05 10.81
N LYS A 92 -6.30 -6.36 10.59
CA LYS A 92 -5.19 -7.18 10.12
C LYS A 92 -4.81 -6.78 8.70
N LEU A 93 -3.57 -6.33 8.52
CA LEU A 93 -2.95 -6.14 7.21
C LEU A 93 -2.48 -7.48 6.65
N ASN A 94 -2.31 -7.55 5.32
CA ASN A 94 -1.65 -8.69 4.69
C ASN A 94 -0.19 -8.83 5.16
N GLU A 95 0.44 -9.96 4.86
CA GLU A 95 1.80 -10.28 5.30
C GLU A 95 2.85 -9.27 4.81
N ASN A 96 2.60 -8.63 3.66
CA ASN A 96 3.46 -7.60 3.09
C ASN A 96 3.22 -6.20 3.67
N LEU A 97 2.23 -6.03 4.55
CA LEU A 97 1.77 -4.73 5.07
C LEU A 97 1.38 -3.73 3.96
N GLU A 98 0.94 -4.25 2.82
CA GLU A 98 0.60 -3.46 1.64
C GLU A 98 -0.92 -3.31 1.46
N THR A 99 -1.75 -4.20 2.01
CA THR A 99 -3.19 -4.12 1.79
C THR A 99 -4.03 -4.57 2.98
N ALA A 100 -5.20 -3.96 3.12
CA ALA A 100 -6.30 -4.42 3.96
C ALA A 100 -7.58 -4.50 3.13
N GLU A 101 -8.41 -5.51 3.36
CA GLU A 101 -9.75 -5.60 2.79
C GLU A 101 -10.77 -5.47 3.92
N LEU A 102 -11.67 -4.51 3.77
CA LEU A 102 -12.66 -4.13 4.78
C LEU A 102 -14.06 -4.19 4.17
N GLN A 103 -15.01 -4.74 4.92
CA GLN A 103 -16.42 -4.77 4.54
C GLN A 103 -17.20 -3.73 5.35
N ASN A 104 -18.28 -3.21 4.76
CA ASN A 104 -19.20 -2.27 5.40
C ASN A 104 -18.47 -1.03 5.92
N ILE A 105 -17.78 -0.33 5.02
CA ILE A 105 -16.95 0.83 5.37
C ILE A 105 -17.71 2.16 5.43
N ASN A 106 -19.01 2.15 5.13
CA ASN A 106 -19.84 3.36 5.25
C ASN A 106 -19.72 3.94 6.66
N GLU A 107 -19.32 5.21 6.70
CA GLU A 107 -19.12 6.01 7.92
C GLU A 107 -17.96 5.57 8.84
N LEU A 108 -17.17 4.56 8.48
CA LEU A 108 -16.03 4.13 9.29
C LEU A 108 -14.91 5.18 9.29
N GLU A 109 -14.56 5.65 10.50
CA GLU A 109 -13.30 6.34 10.72
C GLU A 109 -12.19 5.30 10.90
N LEU A 110 -11.13 5.44 10.12
CA LEU A 110 -9.95 4.61 10.17
C LEU A 110 -8.77 5.42 10.69
N LYS A 111 -7.85 4.73 11.34
CA LYS A 111 -6.62 5.31 11.88
C LYS A 111 -5.43 4.46 11.43
N LEU A 112 -4.53 5.05 10.64
CA LEU A 112 -3.22 4.48 10.36
C LEU A 112 -2.24 4.96 11.43
N VAL A 113 -1.53 4.03 12.04
CA VAL A 113 -0.43 4.32 12.97
C VAL A 113 0.85 3.76 12.39
N VAL A 114 1.89 4.60 12.34
CA VAL A 114 3.23 4.25 11.90
C VAL A 114 4.12 4.15 13.14
N TYR A 115 4.86 3.06 13.27
CA TYR A 115 5.79 2.78 14.36
C TYR A 115 7.21 2.65 13.81
N ILE A 116 8.19 2.99 14.65
CA ILE A 116 9.60 2.70 14.37
C ILE A 116 9.96 1.29 14.86
N GLU A 117 10.48 0.43 13.98
CA GLU A 117 10.99 -0.89 14.41
C GLU A 117 12.50 -0.88 14.63
N LYS A 118 13.23 -0.09 13.84
CA LYS A 118 14.68 0.05 13.93
C LYS A 118 15.04 1.51 13.96
N SER A 119 16.17 1.85 14.59
CA SER A 119 16.73 3.19 14.60
C SER A 119 16.84 3.72 13.16
N TYR A 120 15.89 4.56 12.77
CA TYR A 120 15.78 5.15 11.45
C TYR A 120 15.66 6.65 11.64
N GLU A 121 16.60 7.38 11.06
CA GLU A 121 16.54 8.83 11.02
C GLU A 121 15.51 9.22 9.97
N LEU A 122 14.32 9.61 10.44
CA LEU A 122 13.25 10.06 9.56
C LEU A 122 13.73 11.27 8.76
N LEU A 123 13.63 11.17 7.43
CA LEU A 123 13.87 12.32 6.57
C LEU A 123 12.58 13.16 6.49
N ASP A 124 12.71 14.48 6.39
CA ASP A 124 11.59 15.43 6.23
C ASP A 124 10.63 15.14 5.05
N LYS A 125 10.99 14.19 4.20
CA LYS A 125 10.25 13.79 2.99
C LYS A 125 9.83 12.32 3.02
N ASP A 126 9.87 11.67 4.17
CA ASP A 126 9.34 10.32 4.29
C ASP A 126 7.82 10.35 4.43
N TYR A 127 7.19 9.49 3.64
CA TYR A 127 5.75 9.46 3.47
C TYR A 127 5.30 8.05 3.12
N ILE A 128 4.01 7.80 3.36
CA ILE A 128 3.29 6.60 2.94
C ILE A 128 2.19 7.06 1.99
N ASP A 129 2.11 6.44 0.83
CA ASP A 129 1.00 6.66 -0.11
C ASP A 129 -0.14 5.68 0.26
N ILE A 130 -1.35 6.19 0.46
CA ILE A 130 -2.55 5.43 0.82
C ILE A 130 -3.57 5.54 -0.30
N GLY A 131 -3.95 4.41 -0.88
CA GLY A 131 -4.94 4.31 -1.95
C GLY A 131 -6.20 3.59 -1.48
N TYR A 132 -7.34 4.06 -1.96
CA TYR A 132 -8.65 3.46 -1.67
C TYR A 132 -9.23 2.89 -2.96
N LEU A 133 -9.58 1.62 -2.92
CA LEU A 133 -10.16 0.92 -4.06
C LEU A 133 -11.48 0.29 -3.63
N SER A 134 -12.57 0.76 -4.21
CA SER A 134 -13.83 0.02 -4.12
C SER A 134 -13.68 -1.29 -4.89
N ILE A 135 -13.93 -2.41 -4.21
CA ILE A 135 -14.03 -3.73 -4.85
C ILE A 135 -15.50 -3.96 -5.22
N ASN A 136 -16.13 -3.03 -5.93
CA ASN A 136 -17.39 -3.37 -6.61
C ASN A 136 -17.04 -4.47 -7.61
N ASN A 137 -17.66 -5.65 -7.47
CA ASN A 137 -17.57 -6.80 -8.38
C ASN A 137 -16.51 -6.63 -9.47
N ALA A 138 -15.26 -6.98 -9.15
CA ALA A 138 -14.22 -7.19 -10.15
C ALA A 138 -14.61 -8.43 -10.98
N ASN A 139 -15.61 -8.26 -11.86
CA ASN A 139 -15.95 -9.15 -12.96
C ASN A 139 -15.39 -8.57 -14.25
#